data_AF-A0A8T6Q1A3-F1
#
_entry.id   AF-A0A8T6Q1A3-F1
#
_cell.length_a   1.000
_cell.length_b   1.000
_cell.length_c   1.000
_cell.angle_alpha   90.00
_cell.angle_beta   90.00
_cell.angle_gamma   90.00
#
_symmetry.space_group_name_H-M   'P 1'
#
loop_
_entity.id
_entity.type
_entity.pdbx_description
1 polymer ?
#
loop_
_entity_poly.entity_id
_entity_poly.type
_entity_poly.pdbx_seq_one_letter_code
_entity_poly.pdbx_strand_id
1 'polypeptide(L)'
;GTLLTEMLAPFQGKIYDPCCGSAGMFVQSVKFVESHQGKSRDIALYGQELTATTYKLAKMNLAIRGLSANLGERPADTFFSDQHPDLKADYILANPPFNLKDWRNEAELTKDPRFAGYRMPPTGNANYGWILHMLSKLSANGTAGFVLANGSMSSNTSG
;
A
#
# COMPACT_ATOMS: atom_id res chain seq x y z
N GLY A 1 -12.33 3.55 -6.12
CA GLY A 1 -11.54 2.35 -5.81
C GLY A 1 -11.95 1.14 -6.63
N THR A 2 -13.19 1.04 -7.12
CA THR A 2 -13.69 -0.12 -7.89
C THR A 2 -12.81 -0.49 -9.08
N LEU A 3 -12.30 0.50 -9.82
CA LEU A 3 -11.46 0.27 -11.01
C LEU A 3 -10.16 -0.50 -10.74
N LEU A 4 -9.41 -0.16 -9.68
CA LEU A 4 -8.13 -0.83 -9.40
C LEU A 4 -8.33 -2.30 -9.04
N THR A 5 -9.42 -2.61 -8.33
CA THR A 5 -9.74 -3.99 -7.96
C THR A 5 -10.17 -4.79 -9.20
N GLU A 6 -10.99 -4.22 -10.07
CA GLU A 6 -11.42 -4.86 -11.31
C GLU A 6 -10.26 -5.14 -12.27
N MET A 7 -9.27 -4.23 -12.33
CA MET A 7 -8.10 -4.39 -13.20
C MET A 7 -7.13 -5.46 -12.72
N LEU A 8 -6.92 -5.61 -11.41
CA LEU A 8 -5.97 -6.59 -10.87
C LEU A 8 -6.56 -7.99 -10.71
N ALA A 9 -7.88 -8.10 -10.57
CA ALA A 9 -8.62 -9.34 -10.42
C ALA A 9 -8.00 -10.34 -9.40
N PRO A 10 -7.89 -9.97 -8.11
CA PRO A 10 -7.17 -10.77 -7.12
C PRO A 10 -8.02 -11.95 -6.59
N PHE A 11 -8.06 -13.06 -7.32
CA PHE A 11 -8.89 -14.22 -6.95
C PHE A 11 -8.32 -15.07 -5.80
N GLN A 12 -7.01 -15.01 -5.55
CA GLN A 12 -6.31 -15.74 -4.49
C GLN A 12 -4.98 -15.04 -4.15
N GLY A 13 -4.40 -15.31 -2.98
CA GLY A 13 -3.07 -14.82 -2.61
C GLY A 13 -3.07 -13.62 -1.67
N LYS A 14 -1.92 -12.96 -1.54
CA LYS A 14 -1.72 -11.88 -0.57
C LYS A 14 -2.00 -10.52 -1.18
N ILE A 15 -2.96 -9.80 -0.62
CA ILE A 15 -3.27 -8.41 -0.96
C ILE A 15 -2.66 -7.49 0.09
N TYR A 16 -1.90 -6.49 -0.36
CA TYR A 16 -1.25 -5.51 0.50
C TYR A 16 -1.66 -4.07 0.18
N ASP A 17 -1.96 -3.29 1.22
CA ASP A 17 -2.14 -1.83 1.15
C ASP A 17 -1.27 -1.14 2.23
N PRO A 18 -0.13 -0.52 1.84
CA PRO A 18 0.83 0.07 2.77
C PRO A 18 0.34 1.36 3.45
N CYS A 19 -0.85 1.84 3.09
CA CYS A 19 -1.45 3.09 3.55
C CYS A 19 -2.98 2.92 3.57
N CYS A 20 -3.45 1.88 4.26
CA CYS A 20 -4.78 1.33 4.05
C CYS A 20 -5.94 2.24 4.47
N GLY A 21 -5.66 3.33 5.19
CA GLY A 21 -6.68 4.24 5.69
C GLY A 21 -7.74 3.46 6.47
N SER A 22 -9.00 3.64 6.14
CA SER A 22 -10.13 2.93 6.75
C SER A 22 -10.34 1.50 6.24
N ALA A 23 -9.37 0.91 5.54
CA ALA A 23 -9.46 -0.41 4.88
C ALA A 23 -10.53 -0.50 3.77
N GLY A 24 -10.89 0.64 3.15
CA GLY A 24 -11.87 0.69 2.07
C GLY A 24 -11.48 -0.15 0.85
N MET A 25 -10.18 -0.22 0.53
CA MET A 25 -9.67 -1.01 -0.59
C MET A 25 -9.87 -2.51 -0.36
N PHE A 26 -9.58 -3.02 0.84
CA PHE A 26 -9.83 -4.43 1.18
C PHE A 26 -11.30 -4.82 1.08
N VAL A 27 -12.19 -3.95 1.55
CA VAL A 27 -13.64 -4.17 1.43
C VAL A 27 -14.05 -4.28 -0.04
N GLN A 28 -13.45 -3.51 -0.93
CA GLN A 28 -13.72 -3.58 -2.37
C GLN A 28 -13.11 -4.84 -3.00
N SER A 29 -11.89 -5.21 -2.62
CA SER A 29 -11.23 -6.44 -3.09
C SER A 29 -12.04 -7.69 -2.76
N VAL A 30 -12.50 -7.83 -1.52
CA VAL A 30 -13.30 -9.00 -1.11
C VAL A 30 -14.63 -9.04 -1.87
N LYS A 31 -15.33 -7.90 -2.00
CA LYS A 31 -16.59 -7.82 -2.75
C LYS A 31 -16.43 -8.24 -4.20
N PHE A 32 -15.32 -7.85 -4.84
CA PHE A 32 -15.01 -8.26 -6.21
C PHE A 32 -14.79 -9.77 -6.32
N VAL A 33 -14.05 -10.37 -5.38
CA VAL A 33 -13.83 -11.82 -5.36
C VAL A 33 -15.15 -12.57 -5.22
N GLU A 34 -16.00 -12.14 -4.28
CA GLU A 34 -17.32 -12.74 -4.05
C GLU A 34 -18.25 -12.59 -5.26
N SER A 35 -18.25 -11.42 -5.93
CA SER A 35 -19.10 -11.19 -7.11
C SER A 35 -18.70 -12.01 -8.33
N HIS A 36 -17.46 -12.53 -8.35
CA HIS A 36 -16.93 -13.37 -9.43
C HIS A 36 -16.77 -14.84 -9.01
N GLN A 37 -17.55 -15.30 -8.03
CA GLN A 37 -17.58 -16.69 -7.54
C GLN A 37 -16.25 -17.19 -6.92
N GLY A 38 -15.33 -16.28 -6.61
CA GLY A 38 -14.14 -16.60 -5.81
C GLY A 38 -14.48 -16.72 -4.33
N LYS A 39 -13.53 -17.18 -3.51
CA LYS A 39 -13.71 -17.34 -2.07
C LYS A 39 -12.84 -16.36 -1.31
N SER A 40 -13.45 -15.56 -0.44
CA SER A 40 -12.75 -14.59 0.41
C SER A 40 -11.68 -15.20 1.31
N ARG A 41 -11.80 -16.49 1.66
CA ARG A 41 -10.80 -17.24 2.42
C ARG A 41 -9.49 -17.52 1.66
N ASP A 42 -9.53 -17.41 0.32
CA ASP A 42 -8.39 -17.70 -0.55
C ASP A 42 -7.48 -16.45 -0.70
N ILE A 43 -7.90 -15.31 -0.13
CA ILE A 43 -7.11 -14.08 -0.05
C ILE A 43 -6.69 -13.77 1.39
N ALA A 44 -5.44 -13.34 1.55
CA ALA A 44 -4.90 -12.87 2.82
C ALA A 44 -4.64 -11.37 2.74
N LEU A 45 -5.24 -10.60 3.65
CA LEU A 45 -5.18 -9.14 3.65
C LEU A 45 -4.10 -8.64 4.60
N TYR A 46 -3.21 -7.78 4.12
CA TYR A 46 -2.16 -7.13 4.88
C TYR A 46 -2.24 -5.63 4.68
N GLY A 47 -2.18 -4.85 5.75
CA GLY A 47 -2.24 -3.39 5.63
C GLY A 47 -1.42 -2.67 6.67
N GLN A 48 -1.18 -1.38 6.45
CA GLN A 48 -0.56 -0.51 7.45
C GLN A 48 -1.21 0.88 7.38
N GLU A 49 -1.32 1.52 8.53
CA GLU A 49 -1.89 2.86 8.67
C GLU A 49 -1.08 3.65 9.71
N LEU A 50 -0.79 4.91 9.40
CA LEU A 50 0.03 5.79 10.23
C LEU A 50 -0.70 6.24 11.51
N THR A 51 -1.98 6.59 11.37
CA THR A 51 -2.71 7.31 12.42
C THR A 51 -3.54 6.36 13.29
N ALA A 52 -3.46 6.52 14.61
CA ALA A 52 -4.20 5.67 15.55
C ALA A 52 -5.72 5.72 15.36
N THR A 53 -6.26 6.90 15.02
CA THR A 53 -7.69 7.09 14.74
C THR A 53 -8.12 6.29 13.52
N THR A 54 -7.42 6.43 12.40
CA THR A 54 -7.78 5.75 11.15
C THR A 54 -7.52 4.25 11.23
N TYR A 55 -6.48 3.83 11.94
CA TYR A 55 -6.21 2.42 12.23
C TYR A 55 -7.35 1.74 13.01
N LYS A 56 -7.91 2.43 14.02
CA LYS A 56 -9.10 1.94 14.74
C LYS A 56 -10.31 1.85 13.81
N LEU A 57 -10.53 2.86 12.96
CA LEU A 57 -11.60 2.84 11.96
C LEU A 57 -11.44 1.67 10.98
N ALA A 58 -10.22 1.37 10.53
CA ALA A 58 -9.93 0.23 9.68
C ALA A 58 -10.34 -1.09 10.33
N LYS A 59 -9.93 -1.31 11.60
CA LYS A 59 -10.33 -2.49 12.38
C LYS A 59 -11.84 -2.62 12.52
N MET A 60 -12.53 -1.53 12.85
CA MET A 60 -13.99 -1.51 12.94
C MET A 60 -14.66 -1.83 11.60
N ASN A 61 -14.17 -1.23 10.52
CA ASN A 61 -14.72 -1.38 9.18
C ASN A 61 -14.63 -2.83 8.67
N LEU A 62 -13.50 -3.48 8.96
CA LEU A 62 -13.28 -4.90 8.68
C LEU A 62 -14.18 -5.79 9.55
N ALA A 63 -14.23 -5.54 10.87
CA ALA A 63 -15.02 -6.33 11.81
C ALA A 63 -16.53 -6.32 11.48
N ILE A 64 -17.10 -5.15 11.15
CA ILE A 64 -18.52 -5.01 10.76
C ILE A 64 -18.86 -5.86 9.52
N ARG A 65 -17.86 -6.15 8.67
CA ARG A 65 -18.02 -6.94 7.44
C ARG A 65 -17.54 -8.38 7.57
N GLY A 66 -17.15 -8.82 8.77
CA GLY A 66 -16.62 -10.16 9.00
C GLY A 66 -15.29 -10.43 8.30
N LEU A 67 -14.51 -9.38 8.00
CA LEU A 67 -13.22 -9.50 7.34
C LEU A 67 -12.08 -9.51 8.35
N SER A 68 -11.05 -10.32 8.08
CA SER A 68 -9.81 -10.34 8.85
C SER A 68 -8.66 -9.84 8.01
N ALA A 69 -7.83 -8.96 8.56
CA ALA A 69 -6.61 -8.48 7.94
C ALA A 69 -5.51 -8.33 8.99
N ASN A 70 -4.26 -8.60 8.61
CA ASN A 70 -3.10 -8.26 9.41
C ASN A 70 -2.73 -6.79 9.14
N LEU A 71 -3.15 -5.89 10.03
CA LEU A 71 -2.86 -4.46 9.92
C LEU A 71 -1.51 -4.05 10.56
N GLY A 72 -0.68 -5.01 10.96
CA GLY A 72 0.48 -4.77 11.82
C GLY A 72 0.09 -4.66 13.30
N GLU A 73 1.11 -4.62 14.17
CA GLU A 73 0.92 -4.62 15.63
C GLU A 73 0.32 -3.32 16.14
N ARG A 74 0.64 -2.21 15.49
CA ARG A 74 0.24 -0.85 15.88
C ARG A 74 0.18 0.08 14.67
N PRO A 75 -0.51 1.23 14.78
CA PRO A 75 -0.33 2.33 13.84
C PRO A 75 1.15 2.74 13.78
N ALA A 76 1.67 2.90 12.58
CA ALA A 76 3.10 3.11 12.35
C ALA A 76 3.35 3.72 10.97
N ASP A 77 4.39 4.56 10.89
CA ASP A 77 4.89 5.06 9.61
C ASP A 77 5.48 3.92 8.77
N THR A 78 5.05 3.82 7.51
CA THR A 78 5.44 2.74 6.60
C THR A 78 6.90 2.82 6.16
N PHE A 79 7.46 4.02 6.08
CA PHE A 79 8.87 4.20 5.76
C PHE A 79 9.75 3.88 6.97
N PHE A 80 9.44 4.40 8.16
CA PHE A 80 10.33 4.26 9.32
C PHE A 80 10.08 3.01 10.16
N SER A 81 8.89 2.41 10.09
CA SER A 81 8.49 1.31 10.96
C SER A 81 7.57 0.34 10.19
N ASP A 82 8.10 -0.22 9.12
CA ASP A 82 7.45 -1.26 8.31
C ASP A 82 6.96 -2.42 9.19
N GLN A 83 5.63 -2.61 9.26
CA GLN A 83 5.00 -3.65 10.06
C GLN A 83 5.03 -5.02 9.38
N HIS A 84 5.48 -5.10 8.13
CA HIS A 84 5.44 -6.30 7.30
C HIS A 84 6.77 -6.52 6.55
N PRO A 85 7.94 -6.50 7.22
CA PRO A 85 9.26 -6.43 6.57
C PRO A 85 9.49 -7.51 5.51
N ASP A 86 9.08 -8.75 5.80
CA ASP A 86 9.30 -9.93 4.93
C ASP A 86 8.14 -10.21 3.96
N LEU A 87 7.10 -9.37 3.94
CA LEU A 87 5.95 -9.59 3.07
C LEU A 87 6.32 -9.48 1.59
N LYS A 88 5.96 -10.52 0.84
CA LYS A 88 5.90 -10.55 -0.62
C LYS A 88 4.45 -10.77 -1.03
N ALA A 89 3.81 -9.70 -1.49
CA ALA A 89 2.41 -9.64 -1.88
C ALA A 89 2.22 -9.95 -3.36
N ASP A 90 1.14 -10.66 -3.68
CA ASP A 90 0.76 -10.97 -5.06
C ASP A 90 0.02 -9.80 -5.69
N TYR A 91 -0.70 -9.03 -4.87
CA TYR A 91 -1.39 -7.83 -5.28
C TYR A 91 -1.11 -6.69 -4.31
N ILE A 92 -0.78 -5.52 -4.85
CA ILE A 92 -0.73 -4.28 -4.08
C ILE A 92 -1.79 -3.35 -4.63
N LEU A 93 -2.69 -2.91 -3.76
CA LEU A 93 -3.78 -1.99 -4.08
C LEU A 93 -3.70 -0.82 -3.11
N ALA A 94 -3.25 0.35 -3.58
CA ALA A 94 -2.95 1.46 -2.68
C ALA A 94 -3.45 2.82 -3.19
N ASN A 95 -3.76 3.71 -2.26
CA ASN A 95 -4.01 5.12 -2.55
C ASN A 95 -3.21 5.99 -1.56
N PRO A 96 -1.88 6.07 -1.76
CA PRO A 96 -1.02 6.81 -0.84
C PRO A 96 -1.34 8.31 -0.82
N PRO A 97 -1.05 9.01 0.28
CA PRO A 97 -1.22 10.45 0.36
C PRO A 97 -0.39 11.15 -0.71
N PHE A 98 -1.04 11.95 -1.56
CA PHE A 98 -0.38 12.66 -2.65
C PHE A 98 0.50 13.79 -2.14
N ASN A 99 1.69 13.95 -2.75
CA ASN A 99 2.59 15.07 -2.50
C ASN A 99 2.94 15.27 -1.01
N LEU A 100 3.06 14.16 -0.27
CA LEU A 100 3.53 14.19 1.10
C LEU A 100 4.96 14.78 1.12
N LYS A 101 5.06 16.00 1.63
CA LYS A 101 6.32 16.70 1.89
C LYS A 101 6.87 16.28 3.24
N ASP A 102 8.17 16.48 3.45
CA ASP A 102 8.83 16.28 4.73
C ASP A 102 8.60 14.86 5.31
N TRP A 103 8.38 13.89 4.43
CA TRP A 103 8.21 12.48 4.79
C TRP A 103 9.50 11.83 5.26
N ARG A 104 10.64 12.50 5.02
CA ARG A 104 11.96 12.23 5.60
C ARG A 104 12.83 13.49 5.48
N ASN A 105 13.83 13.60 6.34
CA ASN A 105 14.93 14.54 6.22
C ASN A 105 16.03 14.03 5.27
N GLU A 106 16.92 14.90 4.81
CA GLU A 106 18.00 14.52 3.86
C GLU A 106 18.94 13.43 4.40
N ALA A 107 19.16 13.40 5.73
CA ALA A 107 20.01 12.40 6.39
C ALA A 107 19.32 11.05 6.65
N GLU A 108 17.99 11.00 6.57
CA GLU A 108 17.20 9.81 6.88
C GLU A 108 17.03 8.91 5.66
N LEU A 109 16.97 7.59 5.91
CA LEU A 109 16.73 6.55 4.89
C LEU A 109 17.77 6.51 3.75
N THR A 110 18.93 7.15 3.91
CA THR A 110 19.97 7.26 2.87
C THR A 110 20.61 5.93 2.45
N LYS A 111 20.47 4.89 3.28
CA LYS A 111 20.95 3.52 3.02
C LYS A 111 19.82 2.49 3.02
N ASP A 112 18.58 2.94 2.88
CA ASP A 112 17.43 2.05 2.91
C ASP A 112 17.48 1.06 1.73
N PRO A 113 17.39 -0.26 1.97
CA PRO A 113 17.50 -1.26 0.91
C PRO A 113 16.39 -1.13 -0.14
N ARG A 114 15.24 -0.52 0.20
CA ARG A 114 14.15 -0.28 -0.74
C ARG A 114 14.54 0.70 -1.85
N PHE A 115 15.56 1.54 -1.63
CA PHE A 115 16.02 2.54 -2.58
C PHE A 115 17.31 2.14 -3.31
N ALA A 116 17.90 0.99 -2.97
CA ALA A 116 19.13 0.51 -3.58
C ALA A 116 18.96 0.30 -5.10
N GLY A 117 19.88 0.86 -5.89
CA GLY A 117 19.84 0.78 -7.36
C GLY A 117 18.95 1.83 -8.04
N TYR A 118 18.29 2.71 -7.27
CA TYR A 118 17.46 3.80 -7.80
C TYR A 118 18.00 5.17 -7.38
N ARG A 119 17.50 6.23 -8.04
CA ARG A 119 17.70 7.60 -7.54
C ARG A 119 16.98 7.74 -6.20
N MET A 120 17.66 8.31 -5.21
CA MET A 120 17.08 8.59 -3.90
C MET A 120 15.78 9.41 -4.05
N PRO A 121 14.65 8.96 -3.50
CA PRO A 121 13.40 9.70 -3.57
C PRO A 121 13.50 11.08 -2.90
N PRO A 122 12.98 12.16 -3.52
CA PRO A 122 13.11 13.51 -3.00
C PRO A 122 12.35 13.71 -1.68
N THR A 123 12.95 14.42 -0.73
CA THR A 123 12.36 14.73 0.59
C THR A 123 11.06 15.54 0.47
N GLY A 124 10.97 16.42 -0.55
CA GLY A 124 9.78 17.23 -0.83
C GLY A 124 8.61 16.48 -1.49
N ASN A 125 8.74 15.20 -1.84
CA ASN A 125 7.64 14.40 -2.40
C ASN A 125 7.81 12.89 -2.22
N ALA A 126 6.98 12.27 -1.39
CA ALA A 126 7.02 10.84 -1.11
C ALA A 126 6.58 9.90 -2.24
N ASN A 127 6.08 10.40 -3.39
CA ASN A 127 5.50 9.56 -4.46
C ASN A 127 6.47 8.45 -4.91
N TYR A 128 7.74 8.78 -5.18
CA TYR A 128 8.74 7.76 -5.53
C TYR A 128 9.11 6.86 -4.35
N GLY A 129 9.06 7.37 -3.12
CA GLY A 129 9.21 6.56 -1.91
C GLY A 129 8.16 5.47 -1.84
N TRP A 130 6.88 5.82 -2.07
CA TRP A 130 5.78 4.86 -2.11
C TRP A 130 5.93 3.84 -3.23
N ILE A 131 6.31 4.25 -4.44
CA ILE A 131 6.56 3.34 -5.57
C ILE A 131 7.62 2.29 -5.18
N LEU A 132 8.77 2.75 -4.67
CA LEU A 132 9.88 1.84 -4.32
C LEU A 132 9.54 0.97 -3.11
N HIS A 133 8.78 1.48 -2.16
CA HIS A 133 8.24 0.67 -1.07
C HIS A 133 7.35 -0.45 -1.60
N MET A 134 6.35 -0.14 -2.43
CA MET A 134 5.46 -1.15 -3.02
C MET A 134 6.22 -2.15 -3.89
N LEU A 135 7.18 -1.69 -4.70
CA LEU A 135 8.04 -2.56 -5.50
C LEU A 135 8.82 -3.54 -4.64
N SER A 136 9.35 -3.09 -3.49
CA SER A 136 10.07 -3.95 -2.55
C SER A 136 9.19 -5.05 -1.92
N LYS A 137 7.86 -4.87 -1.95
CA LYS A 137 6.87 -5.79 -1.37
C LYS A 137 6.21 -6.69 -2.40
N LEU A 138 6.47 -6.53 -3.70
CA LEU A 138 5.91 -7.43 -4.71
C LEU A 138 6.59 -8.80 -4.68
N SER A 139 5.79 -9.86 -4.85
CA SER A 139 6.28 -11.18 -5.19
C SER A 139 6.82 -11.20 -6.62
N ALA A 140 7.52 -12.27 -7.01
CA ALA A 140 8.12 -12.38 -8.34
C ALA A 140 7.11 -12.26 -9.49
N ASN A 141 5.85 -12.66 -9.24
CA ASN A 141 4.74 -12.58 -10.20
C ASN A 141 3.67 -11.58 -9.75
N GLY A 142 3.98 -10.73 -8.76
CA GLY A 142 3.02 -9.82 -8.17
C GLY A 142 2.73 -8.63 -9.08
N THR A 143 1.52 -8.08 -8.96
CA THR A 143 1.12 -6.86 -9.67
C THR A 143 0.69 -5.77 -8.70
N ALA A 144 1.14 -4.55 -8.92
CA ALA A 144 0.73 -3.38 -8.13
C ALA A 144 -0.17 -2.45 -8.96
N GLY A 145 -1.27 -2.02 -8.37
CA GLY A 145 -2.14 -0.96 -8.86
C GLY A 145 -2.30 0.09 -7.77
N PHE A 146 -1.91 1.33 -8.06
CA PHE A 146 -2.01 2.43 -7.10
C PHE A 146 -2.31 3.74 -7.80
N VAL A 147 -2.89 4.68 -7.06
CA VAL A 147 -3.16 6.04 -7.55
C VAL A 147 -1.99 6.93 -7.18
N LEU A 148 -1.53 7.77 -8.12
CA LEU A 148 -0.64 8.90 -7.86
C LEU A 148 -1.20 10.14 -8.57
N ALA A 149 -1.00 11.31 -7.97
CA ALA A 149 -1.38 12.57 -8.60
C ALA A 149 -0.55 12.81 -9.89
N ASN A 150 -1.21 13.41 -10.89
CA ASN A 150 -0.70 13.62 -12.25
C ASN A 150 0.67 14.32 -12.35
N GLY A 151 1.09 15.07 -11.33
CA GLY A 151 2.42 15.70 -11.29
C GLY A 151 3.61 14.71 -11.32
N SER A 152 3.36 13.41 -11.13
CA SER A 152 4.38 12.36 -11.23
C SER A 152 4.68 11.91 -12.67
N MET A 153 3.76 12.11 -13.63
CA MET A 153 3.93 11.68 -15.03
C MET A 153 4.64 12.72 -15.92
N SER A 154 4.91 13.93 -15.42
CA SER A 154 5.58 15.00 -16.18
C SER A 154 6.63 15.73 -15.35
N SER A 155 7.43 15.02 -14.53
CA SER A 155 8.63 15.63 -13.92
C SER A 155 9.78 15.67 -14.94
N ASN A 156 9.62 16.49 -15.98
CA ASN A 156 10.78 16.97 -16.72
C ASN A 156 11.60 17.85 -15.78
N THR A 157 12.88 17.52 -15.68
CA THR A 157 13.95 18.36 -15.18
C THR A 157 13.76 19.82 -15.66
N SER A 158 13.61 20.73 -14.72
CA SER A 158 14.08 22.11 -14.89
C SER A 158 15.17 22.30 -13.85
N GLY A 159 16.38 22.60 -14.34
CA GLY A 159 17.64 22.63 -13.59
C GLY A 159 17.80 23.77 -12.59
#